data_AF-E3IZ45-F1
#
_entry.id   AF-E3IZ45-F1
#
_cell.length_a   1.000
_cell.length_b   1.000
_cell.length_c   1.000
_cell.angle_alpha   90.00
_cell.angle_beta   90.00
_cell.angle_gamma   90.00
#
_symmetry.space_group_name_H-M   'P 1'
#
loop_
_entity.id
_entity.type
_entity.pdbx_description
1 polymer ?
#
loop_
_entity_poly.entity_id
_entity_poly.type
_entity_poly.pdbx_seq_one_letter_code
_entity_poly.pdbx_strand_id
1 'polypeptide(L)'
;MLPGGELDQLVRMFCPKCADERPFEQPECLDGHGADCPERACVECGAAVLLGPLTQPEPARVASQDRPGQRVVRPAVADLDLPVQSTQAGSTQAGSAPAQSEARRRVGSGRTPRSLA
;
A
#
# COMPACT_ATOMS: atom_id res chain seq x y z
N MET A 1 -17.87 7.46 41.74
CA MET A 1 -18.03 7.50 40.27
C MET A 1 -16.67 7.26 39.64
N LEU A 2 -16.39 6.04 39.19
CA LEU A 2 -15.26 5.79 38.30
C LEU A 2 -15.79 6.08 36.88
N PRO A 3 -15.20 7.03 36.12
CA PRO A 3 -15.69 7.34 34.78
C PRO A 3 -15.45 6.12 33.89
N GLY A 4 -16.51 5.45 33.47
CA GLY A 4 -16.47 4.30 32.56
C GLY A 4 -16.10 4.68 31.12
N GLY A 5 -15.03 5.46 30.93
CA GLY A 5 -14.57 5.97 29.64
C GLY A 5 -13.15 5.57 29.25
N GLU A 6 -12.43 4.83 30.10
CA GLU A 6 -11.02 4.50 29.83
C GLU A 6 -10.85 3.26 28.91
N LEU A 7 -11.87 2.39 28.86
CA LEU A 7 -11.81 1.15 28.08
C LEU A 7 -12.61 1.20 26.77
N ASP A 8 -13.64 2.05 26.69
CA ASP A 8 -14.50 2.16 25.50
C ASP A 8 -13.84 2.93 24.34
N GLN A 9 -12.80 3.71 24.64
CA GLN A 9 -11.99 4.40 23.64
C GLN A 9 -10.89 3.51 23.04
N LEU A 10 -10.68 2.30 23.56
CA LEU A 10 -9.61 1.39 23.13
C LEU A 10 -10.13 0.35 22.14
N VAL A 11 -9.96 0.63 20.84
CA VAL A 11 -10.27 -0.30 19.75
C VAL A 11 -9.01 -1.08 19.32
N ARG A 12 -9.14 -2.38 19.04
CA ARG A 12 -8.04 -3.19 18.49
C ARG A 12 -8.05 -3.18 16.98
N MET A 13 -6.92 -2.80 16.38
CA MET A 13 -6.74 -2.82 14.93
C MET A 13 -5.27 -2.90 14.53
N PHE A 14 -5.01 -3.17 13.26
CA PHE A 14 -3.65 -3.29 12.75
C PHE A 14 -2.94 -1.93 12.69
N CYS A 15 -1.79 -1.83 13.36
CA CYS A 15 -0.92 -0.68 13.27
C CYS A 15 0.13 -0.88 12.17
N PRO A 16 0.18 -0.02 11.13
CA PRO A 16 1.16 -0.15 10.05
C PRO A 16 2.60 0.13 10.51
N LYS A 17 2.78 0.86 11.62
CA LYS A 17 4.10 1.18 12.17
C LYS A 17 4.66 0.08 13.07
N CYS A 18 3.80 -0.55 13.88
CA CYS A 18 4.17 -1.72 14.69
C CYS A 18 4.12 -3.03 13.89
N ALA A 19 3.44 -3.03 12.74
CA ALA A 19 3.17 -4.19 11.90
C ALA A 19 2.42 -5.33 12.62
N ASP A 20 1.50 -4.99 13.52
CA ASP A 20 0.78 -5.94 14.37
C ASP A 20 -0.56 -5.35 14.86
N GLU A 21 -1.43 -6.17 15.46
CA GLU A 21 -2.65 -5.70 16.12
C GLU A 21 -2.31 -4.96 17.42
N ARG A 22 -2.81 -3.73 17.56
CA ARG A 22 -2.53 -2.86 18.72
C ARG A 22 -3.82 -2.23 19.22
N PRO A 23 -3.87 -1.83 20.52
CA PRO A 23 -4.91 -0.94 21.00
C PRO A 23 -4.71 0.46 20.41
N PHE A 24 -5.81 1.10 20.09
CA PHE A 24 -5.86 2.48 19.64
C PHE A 24 -6.85 3.26 20.47
N GLU A 25 -6.45 4.45 20.91
CA GLU A 25 -7.30 5.42 21.59
C GLU A 25 -7.85 6.46 20.62
N GLN A 26 -8.97 7.09 20.97
CA GLN A 26 -9.45 8.30 20.30
C GLN A 26 -8.93 9.52 21.06
N PRO A 27 -7.98 10.29 20.51
CA PRO A 27 -7.51 11.50 21.17
C PRO A 27 -8.60 12.59 21.18
N GLU A 28 -8.45 13.56 22.07
CA GLU A 28 -9.34 14.73 22.10
C GLU A 28 -9.29 15.48 20.76
N CYS A 29 -10.42 15.49 20.05
CA CYS A 29 -10.50 16.13 18.74
C CYS A 29 -10.93 17.60 18.89
N LEU A 30 -10.03 18.53 18.58
CA LEU A 30 -10.31 19.98 18.57
C LEU A 30 -11.20 20.42 17.40
N ASP A 31 -11.37 19.57 16.38
CA ASP A 31 -12.22 19.86 15.22
C ASP A 31 -13.73 19.72 15.53
N GLY A 32 -14.09 19.33 16.76
CA GLY A 32 -15.47 19.29 17.22
C GLY A 32 -16.24 18.01 16.88
N HIS A 33 -15.55 16.94 16.47
CA HIS A 33 -16.20 15.66 16.15
C HIS A 33 -16.59 14.84 17.39
N GLY A 34 -16.05 15.16 18.58
CA GLY A 34 -16.34 14.43 19.82
C GLY A 34 -16.10 12.92 19.66
N ALA A 35 -17.09 12.11 20.09
CA ALA A 35 -17.01 10.65 20.02
C ALA A 35 -17.02 10.07 18.59
N ASP A 36 -17.51 10.84 17.61
CA ASP A 36 -17.54 10.45 16.19
C ASP A 36 -16.25 10.85 15.44
N CYS A 37 -15.21 11.30 16.16
CA CYS A 37 -13.93 11.62 15.53
C CYS A 37 -13.37 10.40 14.78
N PRO A 38 -13.02 10.52 13.48
CA PRO A 38 -12.46 9.42 12.71
C PRO A 38 -11.02 9.10 13.11
N GLU A 39 -10.35 9.96 13.87
CA GLU A 39 -8.96 9.78 14.28
C GLU A 39 -8.83 8.72 15.38
N ARG A 40 -7.82 7.86 15.23
CA ARG A 40 -7.40 6.86 16.22
C ARG A 40 -5.89 6.82 16.30
N ALA A 41 -5.34 6.87 17.52
CA ALA A 41 -3.90 6.84 17.77
C ALA A 41 -3.47 5.54 18.47
N CYS A 42 -2.42 4.89 17.97
CA CYS A 42 -1.88 3.68 18.59
C CYS A 42 -1.27 4.01 19.95
N VAL A 43 -1.74 3.37 21.02
CA VAL A 43 -1.27 3.66 22.39
C VAL A 43 0.21 3.32 22.59
N GLU A 44 0.75 2.42 21.77
CA GLU A 44 2.14 1.94 21.89
C GLU A 44 3.14 2.85 21.18
N CYS A 45 2.83 3.29 19.94
CA CYS A 45 3.78 4.00 19.08
C CYS A 45 3.34 5.40 18.66
N GLY A 46 2.11 5.81 19.01
CA GLY A 46 1.52 7.11 18.68
C GLY A 46 1.12 7.30 17.21
N ALA A 47 1.19 6.26 16.37
CA ALA A 47 0.77 6.38 14.97
C ALA A 47 -0.75 6.59 14.88
N ALA A 48 -1.17 7.65 14.19
CA ALA A 48 -2.58 7.97 13.94
C ALA A 48 -3.08 7.37 12.62
N VAL A 49 -4.31 6.88 12.62
CA VAL A 49 -5.04 6.42 11.44
C VAL A 49 -6.44 7.03 11.42
N LEU A 50 -6.98 7.25 10.22
CA LEU A 50 -8.34 7.76 10.02
C LEU A 50 -9.27 6.61 9.66
N LEU A 51 -10.33 6.41 10.46
CA LEU A 51 -11.39 5.45 10.23
C LEU A 51 -12.65 6.18 9.77
N GLY A 52 -13.09 5.93 8.54
CA GLY A 52 -14.31 6.54 8.02
C GLY A 52 -14.33 6.63 6.50
N PRO A 53 -15.46 7.07 5.91
CA PRO A 53 -15.55 7.28 4.47
C PRO A 53 -14.53 8.34 4.04
N LEU A 54 -13.67 7.98 3.10
CA LEU A 54 -12.87 8.96 2.38
C LEU A 54 -13.85 9.79 1.54
N THR A 55 -14.27 10.95 2.04
CA THR A 55 -14.96 11.93 1.22
C THR A 55 -13.98 12.38 0.15
N GLN A 56 -14.08 11.77 -1.03
CA GLN A 56 -13.34 12.24 -2.19
C GLN A 56 -13.75 13.70 -2.40
N PRO A 57 -12.80 14.65 -2.50
CA PRO A 57 -13.18 16.00 -2.89
C PRO A 57 -13.89 15.88 -4.23
N GLU A 58 -15.13 16.36 -4.30
CA GLU A 58 -15.86 16.52 -5.56
C GLU A 58 -14.88 17.16 -6.55
N PRO A 59 -14.67 16.58 -7.75
CA PRO A 59 -13.74 17.15 -8.70
C PRO A 59 -14.14 18.61 -8.90
N ALA A 60 -13.24 19.51 -8.51
CA ALA A 60 -13.47 20.94 -8.64
C ALA A 60 -13.87 21.15 -10.09
N ARG A 61 -15.11 21.60 -10.31
CA ARG A 61 -15.57 21.97 -11.64
C ARG A 61 -14.64 23.11 -12.05
N VAL A 62 -13.65 22.80 -12.88
CA VAL A 62 -12.82 23.80 -13.53
C VAL A 62 -13.79 24.61 -14.37
N ALA A 63 -14.31 25.70 -13.82
CA ALA A 63 -14.86 26.76 -14.61
C ALA A 63 -13.75 27.12 -15.59
N SER A 64 -13.98 26.87 -16.88
CA SER A 64 -13.04 27.20 -17.95
C SER A 64 -12.69 28.67 -17.80
N GLN A 65 -11.59 28.95 -17.13
CA GLN A 65 -10.99 30.26 -17.15
C GLN A 65 -10.37 30.37 -18.54
N ASP A 66 -11.14 30.90 -19.47
CA ASP A 66 -10.64 31.44 -20.72
C ASP A 66 -9.60 32.50 -20.33
N ARG A 67 -8.32 32.10 -20.25
CA ARG A 67 -7.20 33.01 -20.06
C ARG A 67 -6.66 33.37 -21.44
N PRO A 68 -7.00 34.54 -22.01
CA PRO A 68 -6.38 34.95 -23.25
C PRO A 68 -4.91 35.28 -22.96
N GLY A 69 -3.99 34.49 -23.55
CA GLY A 69 -2.60 34.92 -23.70
C GLY A 69 -1.51 34.10 -23.03
N GLN A 70 -1.69 32.80 -22.76
CA GLN A 70 -0.52 31.97 -22.43
C GLN A 70 0.28 31.66 -23.70
N ARG A 71 1.15 32.59 -24.10
CA ARG A 71 2.15 32.36 -25.16
C ARG A 71 3.15 31.32 -24.65
N VAL A 72 3.02 30.09 -25.13
CA VAL A 72 4.00 29.01 -24.93
C VAL A 72 5.27 29.39 -25.68
N VAL A 73 6.31 29.82 -24.97
CA VAL A 73 7.65 30.00 -25.54
C VAL A 73 8.35 28.65 -25.47
N ARG A 74 8.64 28.03 -26.62
CA ARG A 74 9.44 26.81 -26.69
C ARG A 74 10.88 27.15 -26.29
N PRO A 75 11.53 26.41 -25.38
CA PRO A 75 12.97 26.58 -25.17
C PRO A 75 13.71 26.03 -26.40
N ALA A 76 14.65 26.82 -26.91
CA ALA A 76 15.59 26.36 -27.93
C ALA A 76 16.57 25.39 -27.27
N VAL A 77 16.45 24.10 -27.57
CA VAL A 77 17.48 23.12 -27.21
C VAL A 77 18.67 23.37 -28.13
N ALA A 78 19.80 23.76 -27.55
CA ALA A 78 21.08 23.81 -28.25
C ALA A 78 21.51 22.37 -28.53
N ASP A 79 21.78 22.11 -29.81
CA ASP A 79 22.32 20.87 -30.34
C ASP A 79 23.68 20.58 -29.69
N LEU A 80 23.72 19.63 -28.76
CA LEU A 80 24.95 19.05 -28.23
C LEU A 80 25.22 17.77 -29.02
N ASP A 81 26.06 17.93 -30.05
CA ASP A 81 26.77 16.89 -30.77
C ASP A 81 27.37 15.87 -29.77
N LEU A 82 26.77 14.69 -29.69
CA LEU A 82 27.29 13.55 -28.94
C LEU A 82 27.68 12.46 -29.95
N PRO A 83 28.95 12.02 -29.98
CA PRO A 83 29.39 11.01 -30.93
C PRO A 83 28.75 9.65 -30.62
N VAL A 84 27.97 9.15 -31.58
CA VAL A 84 27.43 7.79 -31.60
C VAL A 84 28.57 6.79 -31.69
N GLN A 85 28.96 6.20 -30.55
CA GLN A 85 29.91 5.09 -30.55
C GLN A 85 29.19 3.83 -31.01
N SER A 86 29.59 3.35 -32.18
CA SER A 86 29.13 2.13 -32.82
C SER A 86 29.42 0.92 -31.93
N THR A 87 28.36 0.27 -31.42
CA THR A 87 28.48 -1.03 -30.77
C THR A 87 28.56 -2.13 -31.84
N GLN A 88 29.73 -2.77 -31.92
CA GLN A 88 30.00 -3.83 -32.88
C GLN A 88 29.22 -5.09 -32.54
N ALA A 89 28.62 -5.67 -33.58
CA ALA A 89 28.10 -7.01 -33.61
C ALA A 89 29.24 -8.03 -33.42
N GLY A 90 29.13 -8.87 -32.39
CA GLY A 90 29.96 -10.06 -32.19
C GLY A 90 29.06 -11.28 -32.06
N SER A 91 29.03 -12.10 -33.10
CA SER A 91 28.20 -13.30 -33.22
C SER A 91 28.95 -14.58 -32.78
N THR A 92 28.16 -15.63 -32.47
CA THR A 92 28.49 -17.08 -32.35
C THR A 92 28.99 -17.54 -30.96
N GLN A 93 28.59 -18.66 -30.35
CA GLN A 93 27.97 -19.96 -30.73
C GLN A 93 27.06 -20.42 -29.56
N ALA A 94 25.85 -20.98 -29.69
CA ALA A 94 25.40 -22.28 -30.22
C ALA A 94 25.88 -23.54 -29.46
N GLY A 95 24.95 -24.21 -28.77
CA GLY A 95 25.02 -25.59 -28.23
C GLY A 95 24.60 -25.65 -26.74
N SER A 96 23.76 -26.55 -26.21
CA SER A 96 23.00 -27.70 -26.74
C SER A 96 21.92 -28.09 -25.69
N ALA A 97 20.69 -28.28 -26.17
CA ALA A 97 19.57 -29.19 -25.80
C ALA A 97 19.30 -29.75 -24.36
N PRO A 98 18.04 -30.21 -24.09
CA PRO A 98 17.46 -30.43 -22.74
C PRO A 98 17.28 -31.92 -22.34
N ALA A 99 17.07 -32.21 -21.04
CA ALA A 99 16.31 -33.38 -20.54
C ALA A 99 16.18 -33.34 -18.99
N GLN A 100 14.97 -33.14 -18.45
CA GLN A 100 14.10 -34.15 -17.80
C GLN A 100 14.61 -34.75 -16.47
N SER A 101 13.79 -34.59 -15.42
CA SER A 101 13.73 -35.53 -14.29
C SER A 101 12.32 -35.52 -13.69
N GLU A 102 11.44 -36.31 -14.31
CA GLU A 102 10.27 -36.88 -13.67
C GLU A 102 10.70 -37.90 -12.61
N ALA A 103 10.11 -37.84 -11.41
CA ALA A 103 10.03 -39.00 -10.53
C ALA A 103 8.74 -38.95 -9.69
N ARG A 104 7.66 -39.45 -10.29
CA ARG A 104 6.45 -39.91 -9.62
C ARG A 104 6.76 -41.07 -8.68
N ARG A 105 6.35 -41.01 -7.41
CA ARG A 105 5.85 -42.14 -6.58
C ARG A 105 5.03 -41.57 -5.41
N ARG A 106 4.02 -42.19 -4.81
CA ARG A 106 3.03 -43.25 -5.12
C ARG A 106 1.98 -43.12 -4.01
N VAL A 107 0.74 -43.50 -4.32
CA VAL A 107 -0.39 -43.74 -3.41
C VAL A 107 -0.01 -44.61 -2.21
N GLY A 108 -0.57 -44.30 -1.03
CA GLY A 108 -0.54 -45.16 0.15
C GLY A 108 -1.67 -44.84 1.12
N SER A 109 -2.78 -45.56 0.98
CA SER A 109 -3.94 -45.61 1.87
C SER A 109 -3.59 -45.92 3.33
N GLY A 110 -4.28 -45.27 4.27
CA GLY A 110 -4.29 -45.65 5.68
C GLY A 110 -5.49 -45.08 6.42
N ARG A 111 -6.64 -45.77 6.34
CA ARG A 111 -7.70 -45.73 7.37
C ARG A 111 -7.07 -46.12 8.71
N THR A 112 -7.45 -45.52 9.85
CA THR A 112 -8.59 -45.97 10.68
C THR A 112 -9.03 -44.91 11.70
N PRO A 113 -10.34 -44.73 11.96
CA PRO A 113 -10.85 -44.15 13.21
C PRO A 113 -11.21 -45.24 14.25
N ARG A 114 -11.43 -44.78 15.50
CA ARG A 114 -12.02 -45.44 16.71
C ARG A 114 -11.04 -45.99 17.74
N SER A 115 -11.11 -45.45 18.97
CA SER A 115 -11.99 -46.04 19.99
C SER A 115 -12.29 -45.04 21.11
N LEU A 116 -13.59 -44.94 21.46
CA LEU A 116 -14.03 -44.53 22.80
C LEU A 116 -13.79 -45.72 23.74
N ALA A 117 -13.28 -45.42 24.94
CA ALA A 117 -13.46 -46.20 26.16
C ALA A 117 -13.53 -45.21 27.31
#